data_AF-A0A376U8I3-F1
#
_entry.id   AF-A0A376U8I3-F1
#
_cell.length_a   1.000
_cell.length_b   1.000
_cell.length_c   1.000
_cell.angle_alpha   90.00
_cell.angle_beta   90.00
_cell.angle_gamma   90.00
#
_symmetry.space_group_name_H-M   'P 1'
#
loop_
_entity.id
_entity.type
_entity.pdbx_description
1 polymer ?
#
loop_
_entity_poly.entity_id
_entity_poly.type
_entity_poly.pdbx_seq_one_letter_code
_entity_poly.pdbx_strand_id
1 'polypeptide(L)'
;MSKKFNTLSIIRNSGVAFGTSGARGLVTEFTPEVCGAFSHAFINVMKQKYKFHGVALAIDNRPSSYSIAQACASVIGAIRLKGKLLRCYPNTGISL
;
A
#
# COMPACT_ATOMS: atom_id res chain seq x y z
N MET A 1 18.76 11.96 -12.68
CA MET A 1 18.95 11.70 -11.24
C MET A 1 18.06 10.54 -10.83
N SER A 2 18.63 9.35 -10.56
CA SER A 2 17.86 8.20 -10.10
C SER A 2 17.46 8.42 -8.64
N LYS A 3 16.19 8.78 -8.39
CA LYS A 3 15.66 8.98 -7.03
C LYS A 3 15.66 7.61 -6.34
N LYS A 4 16.64 7.37 -5.47
CA LYS A 4 16.76 6.11 -4.71
C LYS A 4 15.52 5.97 -3.84
N PHE A 5 14.63 5.04 -4.20
CA PHE A 5 13.36 4.82 -3.51
C PHE A 5 13.61 4.11 -2.17
N ASN A 6 13.91 4.89 -1.13
CA ASN A 6 14.13 4.39 0.22
C ASN A 6 12.81 4.43 0.99
N THR A 7 12.17 3.28 1.13
CA THR A 7 10.86 3.17 1.80
C THR A 7 10.88 3.66 3.24
N LEU A 8 11.96 3.39 3.99
CA LEU A 8 12.10 3.81 5.37
C LEU A 8 12.15 5.33 5.51
N SER A 9 12.93 6.00 4.65
CA SER A 9 13.03 7.47 4.61
C SER A 9 11.72 8.11 4.20
N ILE A 10 11.06 7.57 3.18
CA ILE A 10 9.77 8.09 2.70
C ILE A 10 8.70 7.99 3.80
N ILE A 11 8.55 6.82 4.44
CA ILE A 11 7.56 6.62 5.48
C ILE A 11 7.83 7.52 6.68
N ARG A 12 9.09 7.59 7.16
CA ARG A 12 9.46 8.43 8.32
C ARG A 12 9.16 9.92 8.12
N ASN A 13 9.29 10.41 6.89
CA ASN A 13 9.09 11.82 6.57
C ASN A 13 7.67 12.14 6.04
N SER A 14 6.79 11.15 5.96
CA SER A 14 5.47 11.29 5.32
C SER A 14 4.39 11.92 6.21
N GLY A 15 4.60 12.01 7.53
CA GLY A 15 3.54 12.36 8.49
C GLY A 15 2.54 11.22 8.77
N VAL A 16 2.52 10.17 7.94
CA VAL A 16 1.65 9.01 8.11
C VAL A 16 2.26 8.03 9.12
N ALA A 17 1.52 7.74 10.19
CA ALA A 17 1.93 6.82 11.23
C ALA A 17 1.13 5.50 11.18
N PHE A 18 1.81 4.40 11.51
CA PHE A 18 1.14 3.10 11.69
C PHE A 18 0.62 2.98 13.12
N GLY A 19 -0.70 2.83 13.28
CA GLY A 19 -1.37 2.60 14.56
C GLY A 19 -1.72 1.14 14.79
N THR A 20 -2.65 0.88 15.71
CA THR A 20 -3.10 -0.48 16.08
C THR A 20 -3.73 -1.25 14.92
N SER A 21 -4.39 -0.56 13.99
CA SER A 21 -5.13 -1.17 12.87
C SER A 21 -4.72 -0.64 11.50
N GLY A 22 -3.48 -0.17 11.34
CA GLY A 22 -2.95 0.27 10.04
C GLY A 22 -2.39 1.69 10.02
N ALA A 23 -1.89 2.08 8.85
CA ALA A 23 -1.39 3.42 8.58
C ALA A 23 -2.53 4.44 8.48
N ARG A 24 -2.46 5.55 9.24
CA ARG A 24 -3.45 6.63 9.24
C ARG A 24 -2.76 7.99 9.19
N GLY A 25 -3.42 8.93 8.54
CA GLY A 25 -2.92 10.29 8.29
C GLY A 25 -3.94 11.09 7.46
N LEU A 26 -3.60 12.32 7.13
CA LEU A 26 -4.38 13.15 6.22
C LEU A 26 -4.31 12.61 4.80
N VAL A 27 -5.39 12.78 4.02
CA VAL A 27 -5.41 12.37 2.60
C VAL A 27 -4.29 13.02 1.79
N THR A 28 -3.88 14.24 2.15
CA THR A 28 -2.78 14.99 1.52
C THR A 28 -1.41 14.39 1.81
N GLU A 29 -1.27 13.61 2.88
CA GLU A 29 -0.03 12.92 3.25
C GLU A 29 0.09 11.55 2.56
N PHE A 30 -1.03 10.97 2.11
CA PHE A 30 -1.07 9.75 1.29
C PHE A 30 -0.72 10.04 -0.17
N THR A 31 0.49 10.55 -0.41
CA THR A 31 1.01 10.70 -1.77
C THR A 31 1.27 9.33 -2.40
N PRO A 32 1.30 9.22 -3.75
CA PRO A 32 1.62 7.97 -4.42
C PRO A 32 2.93 7.34 -3.96
N GLU A 33 3.95 8.14 -3.64
CA GLU A 33 5.23 7.65 -3.11
C GLU A 33 5.08 7.02 -1.73
N VAL A 34 4.28 7.64 -0.85
CA VAL A 34 4.02 7.14 0.51
C VAL A 34 3.22 5.84 0.46
N CYS A 35 2.13 5.81 -0.31
CA CYS A 35 1.31 4.61 -0.53
C CYS A 35 2.14 3.46 -1.13
N GLY A 36 2.98 3.78 -2.10
CA GLY A 36 3.89 2.82 -2.71
C GLY A 36 4.95 2.31 -1.73
N ALA A 37 5.50 3.18 -0.87
CA ALA A 37 6.49 2.80 0.13
C ALA A 37 5.91 1.85 1.18
N PHE A 38 4.70 2.12 1.69
CA PHE A 38 4.00 1.21 2.59
C PHE A 38 3.71 -0.14 1.92
N SER A 39 3.20 -0.13 0.68
CA SER A 39 2.92 -1.36 -0.07
C SER A 39 4.18 -2.20 -0.29
N HIS A 40 5.28 -1.57 -0.69
CA HIS A 40 6.55 -2.23 -0.90
C HIS A 40 7.09 -2.83 0.41
N ALA A 41 7.07 -2.06 1.50
CA ALA A 41 7.53 -2.51 2.80
C ALA A 41 6.71 -3.70 3.31
N PHE A 42 5.37 -3.63 3.22
CA PHE A 42 4.48 -4.71 3.62
C PHE A 42 4.76 -6.00 2.84
N ILE A 43 4.84 -5.92 1.51
CA ILE A 43 5.09 -7.09 0.66
C ILE A 43 6.47 -7.70 0.94
N ASN A 44 7.48 -6.86 1.18
CA ASN A 44 8.82 -7.34 1.51
C ASN A 44 8.84 -8.10 2.84
N VAL A 45 8.10 -7.64 3.86
CA VAL A 45 7.95 -8.38 5.12
C VAL A 45 7.19 -9.69 4.91
N MET A 46 6.09 -9.68 4.16
CA MET A 46 5.30 -10.89 3.90
C MET A 46 6.10 -11.96 3.14
N LYS A 47 6.95 -11.57 2.20
CA LYS A 47 7.83 -12.49 1.44
C LYS A 47 8.86 -13.21 2.31
N GLN A 48 9.20 -12.70 3.48
CA GLN A 48 10.11 -13.38 4.41
C GLN A 48 9.47 -14.64 5.01
N LYS A 49 8.13 -14.67 5.12
CA LYS A 49 7.39 -15.76 5.76
C LYS A 49 6.58 -16.61 4.79
N TYR A 50 6.16 -16.04 3.65
CA TYR A 50 5.22 -16.70 2.73
C TYR A 50 5.69 -16.62 1.28
N LYS A 51 5.35 -17.67 0.51
CA LYS A 51 5.46 -17.67 -0.95
C LYS A 51 4.07 -17.42 -1.55
N PHE A 52 3.93 -16.36 -2.34
CA PHE A 52 2.67 -15.99 -2.96
C PHE A 52 2.92 -15.35 -4.33
N HIS A 53 1.91 -15.43 -5.20
CA HIS A 53 2.00 -14.98 -6.60
C HIS A 53 1.16 -13.74 -6.89
N GLY A 54 0.37 -13.28 -5.91
CA GLY A 54 -0.50 -12.13 -6.07
C GLY A 54 -0.94 -11.53 -4.74
N VAL A 55 -1.43 -10.30 -4.82
CA VAL A 55 -1.93 -9.50 -3.71
C VAL A 55 -3.29 -8.96 -4.10
N ALA A 56 -4.28 -9.16 -3.23
CA ALA A 56 -5.58 -8.52 -3.37
C ALA A 56 -5.54 -7.13 -2.74
N LEU A 57 -6.08 -6.14 -3.42
CA LEU A 57 -6.26 -4.77 -2.93
C LEU A 57 -7.74 -4.53 -2.72
N ALA A 58 -8.14 -3.94 -1.61
CA ALA A 58 -9.50 -3.45 -1.44
C ALA A 58 -9.51 -2.02 -0.96
N ILE A 59 -10.59 -1.32 -1.31
CA ILE A 59 -10.79 0.09 -1.03
C ILE A 59 -12.17 0.31 -0.45
N ASP A 60 -12.31 1.35 0.37
CA ASP A 60 -13.62 1.87 0.75
C ASP A 60 -14.17 2.84 -0.34
N ASN A 61 -15.34 3.44 -0.08
CA ASN A 61 -16.02 4.32 -1.03
C ASN A 61 -15.59 5.79 -0.94
N ARG A 62 -14.36 6.11 -0.49
CA ARG A 62 -13.87 7.49 -0.48
C ARG A 62 -13.38 7.92 -1.87
N PRO A 63 -13.53 9.20 -2.25
CA PRO A 63 -13.01 9.71 -3.52
C PRO A 63 -11.50 9.48 -3.72
N SER A 64 -10.72 9.52 -2.64
CA SER A 64 -9.27 9.31 -2.66
C SER A 64 -8.84 7.84 -2.75
N SER A 65 -9.73 6.89 -2.48
CA SER A 65 -9.31 5.50 -2.30
C SER A 65 -8.89 4.85 -3.61
N TYR A 66 -9.49 5.25 -4.74
CA TYR A 66 -9.09 4.74 -6.04
C TYR A 66 -7.66 5.15 -6.42
N SER A 67 -7.28 6.41 -6.20
CA SER A 67 -5.92 6.88 -6.51
C SER A 67 -4.87 6.24 -5.61
N ILE A 68 -5.20 6.03 -4.33
CA ILE A 68 -4.35 5.27 -3.39
C ILE A 68 -4.16 3.83 -3.89
N ALA A 69 -5.23 3.15 -4.30
CA ALA A 69 -5.13 1.79 -4.83
C ALA A 69 -4.32 1.70 -6.13
N GLN A 70 -4.40 2.70 -7.01
CA GLN A 70 -3.55 2.77 -8.20
C GLN A 70 -2.06 2.85 -7.84
N ALA A 71 -1.71 3.64 -6.83
CA ALA A 71 -0.32 3.73 -6.33
C ALA A 71 0.16 2.41 -5.73
N CYS A 72 -0.69 1.69 -4.99
CA CYS A 72 -0.35 0.37 -4.47
C CYS A 72 -0.20 -0.67 -5.60
N ALA A 73 -1.10 -0.64 -6.59
CA ALA A 73 -1.09 -1.57 -7.73
C ALA A 73 0.15 -1.41 -8.61
N SER A 74 0.63 -0.17 -8.81
CA SER A 74 1.85 0.08 -9.59
C SER A 74 3.08 -0.57 -8.95
N VAL A 75 3.19 -0.51 -7.62
CA VAL A 75 4.26 -1.19 -6.87
C VAL A 75 4.15 -2.70 -6.96
N ILE A 76 2.94 -3.26 -6.84
CA ILE A 76 2.69 -4.71 -6.99
C ILE A 76 3.13 -5.19 -8.38
N GLY A 77 2.81 -4.43 -9.43
CA GLY A 77 3.27 -4.71 -10.79
C GLY A 77 4.80 -4.64 -10.93
N ALA A 78 5.43 -3.62 -10.34
CA ALA A 78 6.88 -3.43 -10.39
C ALA A 78 7.67 -4.59 -9.74
N ILE A 79 7.11 -5.20 -8.69
CA ILE A 79 7.71 -6.37 -8.02
C ILE A 79 7.23 -7.72 -8.61
N ARG A 80 6.64 -7.68 -9.82
CA ARG A 80 6.20 -8.83 -10.62
C ARG A 80 5.16 -9.73 -9.94
N LEU A 81 4.31 -9.16 -9.10
CA LEU A 81 3.18 -9.84 -8.50
C LEU A 81 1.88 -9.51 -9.23
N LYS A 82 0.91 -10.43 -9.21
CA LYS A 82 -0.43 -10.16 -9.76
C LYS A 82 -1.24 -9.34 -8.75
N GLY A 83 -1.59 -8.10 -9.09
CA GLY A 83 -2.51 -7.28 -8.30
C GLY A 83 -3.95 -7.52 -8.74
N LYS A 84 -4.87 -7.75 -7.80
CA LYS A 84 -6.32 -7.79 -8.07
C LYS A 84 -7.03 -6.77 -7.20
N LEU A 85 -7.62 -5.75 -7.82
CA LEU A 85 -8.48 -4.80 -7.13
C LEU A 85 -9.85 -5.46 -6.88
N LEU A 86 -10.19 -5.60 -5.61
CA LEU A 86 -11.49 -5.97 -5.09
C LEU A 86 -12.22 -4.69 -4.71
N ARG A 87 -13.42 -4.51 -5.25
CA ARG A 87 -14.25 -3.32 -5.00
C ARG A 87 -14.88 -3.39 -3.61
N CYS A 88 -15.17 -2.22 -3.04
CA CYS A 88 -15.77 -1.95 -1.72
C CYS A 88 -16.27 -3.17 -0.96
N TYR A 89 -15.47 -3.65 -0.01
CA TYR A 89 -15.94 -4.51 1.07
C TYR A 89 -16.15 -3.65 2.32
N PRO A 90 -17.26 -3.81 3.07
CA PRO A 90 -17.28 -3.34 4.45
C PRO A 90 -16.07 -3.94 5.18
N ASN A 91 -15.47 -3.19 6.14
CA ASN A 91 -14.23 -3.54 6.85
C ASN A 91 -14.21 -4.95 7.50
N THR A 92 -15.31 -5.70 7.44
CA THR A 92 -15.46 -7.10 7.86
C THR A 92 -15.00 -8.14 6.83
N GLY A 93 -14.71 -7.75 5.57
CA GLY A 93 -14.54 -8.71 4.46
C GLY A 93 -13.12 -9.15 4.11
N ILE A 94 -12.07 -8.53 4.66
CA ILE A 94 -10.68 -8.92 4.42
C ILE A 94 -9.99 -9.12 5.77
N SER A 95 -10.00 -10.35 6.24
CA SER A 95 -9.10 -10.80 7.29
C SER A 95 -7.79 -11.26 6.62
N LEU A 96 -6.68 -10.64 7.01
CA LEU A 96 -5.31 -11.06 6.69
C LEU A 96 -5.00 -12.43 7.30
#